data_AF-A0A3D5BJC2-F1
#
_entry.id   AF-A0A3D5BJC2-F1
#
_cell.length_a   1.000
_cell.length_b   1.000
_cell.length_c   1.000
_cell.angle_alpha   90.00
_cell.angle_beta   90.00
_cell.angle_gamma   90.00
#
_symmetry.space_group_name_H-M   'P 1'
#
loop_
_entity.id
_entity.type
_entity.pdbx_description
1 polymer ?
#
loop_
_entity_poly.entity_id
_entity_poly.type
_entity_poly.pdbx_seq_one_letter_code
_entity_poly.pdbx_strand_id
1 'polypeptide(L)'
;MINRTFTLKTLVLACCLISTSALAGHISGGEGHGGGGGGGGDSGGDDSADFVDLKTCKLTDMELTYLRALEPAGQPQQPIPPELAPVYAEACYGFVVGNNSDMALPIDNLGLDNDGWFNKPTGLWADGAFDPELLDLDEDGQIDDPGWVYMGKDEGDGFKGATIPDPDPDDDVDQEYKFVDDLFSCSSTVDGTYGTCVNFISGFWKFTPPSTQPELLIDLLGGSFFDQVAVVFKGGNGFAIYNFTLSQLGLDPILAGDIKYEFGGKFDLSKTVVNTGDQSAGLSNISLWARDPFLPTQVSEPGYLALLGIALLALYRRRQLRR
;
A
#
# COMPACT_ATOMS: atom_id res chain seq x y z
N MET A 1 -0.22 27.82 -27.99
CA MET A 1 -1.68 27.80 -27.78
C MET A 1 -2.21 26.50 -28.39
N ILE A 2 -2.23 25.43 -27.59
CA ILE A 2 -2.72 24.12 -28.03
C ILE A 2 -4.05 23.91 -27.31
N ASN A 3 -5.12 23.97 -28.08
CA ASN A 3 -6.48 23.74 -27.64
C ASN A 3 -6.68 22.22 -27.52
N ARG A 4 -6.79 21.68 -26.31
CA ARG A 4 -7.21 20.30 -26.09
C ARG A 4 -8.59 20.29 -25.45
N THR A 5 -9.55 19.83 -26.24
CA THR A 5 -10.96 19.67 -25.94
C THR A 5 -11.13 18.50 -24.97
N PHE A 6 -11.45 18.79 -23.70
CA PHE A 6 -11.92 17.78 -22.76
C PHE A 6 -13.29 17.27 -23.22
N THR A 7 -13.38 15.97 -23.52
CA THR A 7 -14.65 15.31 -23.79
C THR A 7 -15.16 14.68 -22.50
N LEU A 8 -16.14 15.37 -21.91
CA LEU A 8 -16.90 14.91 -20.75
C LEU A 8 -17.76 13.70 -21.18
N LYS A 9 -17.48 12.51 -20.64
CA LYS A 9 -18.43 11.38 -20.70
C LYS A 9 -18.95 11.12 -19.30
N THR A 10 -20.19 11.49 -19.09
CA THR A 10 -21.00 11.10 -17.92
C THR A 10 -22.15 10.25 -18.44
N LEU A 11 -22.29 9.00 -18.00
CA LEU A 11 -23.50 8.49 -17.33
C LEU A 11 -23.36 7.00 -16.94
N VAL A 12 -23.34 6.78 -15.61
CA VAL A 12 -24.21 5.89 -14.80
C VAL A 12 -24.36 4.42 -15.18
N LEU A 13 -23.92 3.55 -14.27
CA LEU A 13 -24.77 2.46 -13.78
C LEU A 13 -24.47 2.13 -12.31
N ALA A 14 -25.43 2.46 -11.44
CA ALA A 14 -25.50 1.98 -10.07
C ALA A 14 -26.07 0.56 -10.05
N CYS A 15 -25.35 -0.40 -9.45
CA CYS A 15 -25.96 -1.57 -8.80
C CYS A 15 -24.92 -2.39 -8.00
N CYS A 16 -25.32 -2.71 -6.77
CA CYS A 16 -24.77 -3.76 -5.89
C CYS A 16 -23.40 -3.54 -5.24
N LEU A 17 -23.38 -2.77 -4.14
CA LEU A 17 -22.51 -3.09 -3.01
C LEU A 17 -23.32 -3.95 -2.03
N ILE A 18 -23.16 -5.28 -2.14
CA ILE A 18 -23.46 -6.18 -1.04
C ILE A 18 -22.25 -6.11 -0.12
N SER A 19 -22.43 -5.54 1.07
CA SER A 19 -21.45 -5.67 2.15
C SER A 19 -21.24 -7.15 2.48
N THR A 20 -20.08 -7.69 2.16
CA THR A 20 -19.57 -8.94 2.75
C THR A 20 -18.74 -8.60 3.98
N SER A 21 -19.40 -8.18 5.05
CA SER A 21 -18.84 -8.21 6.40
C SER A 21 -19.25 -9.53 7.04
N ALA A 22 -18.53 -10.61 6.73
CA ALA A 22 -18.62 -11.87 7.49
C ALA A 22 -17.47 -12.81 7.14
N LEU A 23 -16.41 -12.80 7.97
CA LEU A 23 -15.73 -14.05 8.37
C LEU A 23 -14.90 -13.82 9.65
N ALA A 24 -15.57 -13.58 10.79
CA ALA A 24 -14.97 -13.85 12.10
C ALA A 24 -15.49 -15.22 12.55
N GLY A 25 -14.77 -16.27 12.15
CA GLY A 25 -15.06 -17.65 12.49
C GLY A 25 -14.73 -17.95 13.96
N HIS A 26 -15.78 -18.03 14.78
CA HIS A 26 -15.99 -19.00 15.84
C HIS A 26 -14.76 -19.80 16.35
N ILE A 27 -14.18 -19.43 17.49
CA ILE A 27 -13.40 -20.36 18.33
C ILE A 27 -14.02 -20.40 19.73
N SER A 28 -14.42 -21.60 20.12
CA SER A 28 -15.05 -21.91 21.39
C SER A 28 -14.04 -22.11 22.52
N GLY A 29 -14.31 -21.48 23.66
CA GLY A 29 -14.08 -21.87 25.05
C GLY A 29 -12.96 -22.85 25.44
N GLY A 30 -12.23 -22.46 26.50
CA GLY A 30 -11.49 -23.38 27.36
C GLY A 30 -10.86 -22.67 28.57
N GLU A 31 -11.58 -22.60 29.69
CA GLU A 31 -10.98 -22.36 31.01
C GLU A 31 -10.10 -23.56 31.41
N GLY A 32 -8.90 -23.32 31.94
CA GLY A 32 -8.05 -24.36 32.51
C GLY A 32 -6.83 -23.82 33.26
N HIS A 33 -6.92 -23.78 34.59
CA HIS A 33 -5.81 -23.59 35.52
C HIS A 33 -4.80 -24.76 35.45
N GLY A 34 -3.51 -24.48 35.67
CA GLY A 34 -2.54 -25.47 36.17
C GLY A 34 -1.08 -25.15 35.84
N GLY A 35 -0.28 -24.79 36.85
CA GLY A 35 1.14 -24.46 36.72
C GLY A 35 2.10 -25.66 36.65
N GLY A 36 3.38 -25.36 36.41
CA GLY A 36 4.50 -26.31 36.50
C GLY A 36 5.62 -25.90 35.54
N GLY A 37 6.83 -25.66 36.07
CA GLY A 37 7.94 -25.07 35.30
C GLY A 37 8.98 -26.04 34.76
N GLY A 38 10.06 -25.46 34.22
CA GLY A 38 11.37 -26.09 34.05
C GLY A 38 11.84 -26.33 32.61
N GLY A 39 12.64 -25.39 32.09
CA GLY A 39 13.96 -25.65 31.48
C GLY A 39 14.07 -26.26 30.08
N GLY A 40 14.89 -25.60 29.24
CA GLY A 40 15.72 -26.24 28.21
C GLY A 40 15.40 -25.78 26.79
N GLY A 41 16.39 -25.19 26.12
CA GLY A 41 16.24 -24.51 24.84
C GLY A 41 15.96 -25.41 23.64
N ASP A 42 15.28 -24.81 22.67
CA ASP A 42 15.60 -24.95 21.26
C ASP A 42 15.15 -23.65 20.57
N SER A 43 16.05 -23.01 19.85
CA SER A 43 15.82 -21.75 19.14
C SER A 43 15.52 -22.06 17.68
N GLY A 44 14.31 -22.57 17.44
CA GLY A 44 13.62 -22.48 16.15
C GLY A 44 12.50 -21.46 16.32
N GLY A 45 12.67 -20.28 15.74
CA GLY A 45 11.63 -19.25 15.75
C GLY A 45 10.48 -19.72 14.88
N ASP A 46 9.46 -20.30 15.51
CA ASP A 46 8.14 -20.38 14.93
C ASP A 46 7.63 -18.95 14.78
N ASP A 47 7.71 -18.43 13.56
CA ASP A 47 7.12 -17.16 13.10
C ASP A 47 5.58 -17.21 13.07
N SER A 48 4.96 -18.11 13.83
CA SER A 48 3.53 -18.06 14.10
C SER A 48 3.27 -16.88 15.03
N ALA A 49 3.11 -15.72 14.44
CA ALA A 49 2.36 -14.62 15.04
C ALA A 49 0.93 -15.12 15.33
N ASP A 50 0.76 -15.85 16.43
CA ASP A 50 -0.50 -16.36 16.98
C ASP A 50 -1.27 -15.19 17.65
N PHE A 51 -1.41 -14.10 16.91
CA PHE A 51 -1.82 -12.79 17.39
C PHE A 51 -2.99 -12.26 16.57
N VAL A 52 -4.22 -12.70 16.85
CA VAL A 52 -5.39 -12.07 16.24
C VAL A 52 -6.54 -11.95 17.24
N ASP A 53 -6.46 -10.98 18.15
CA ASP A 53 -7.65 -10.37 18.77
C ASP A 53 -7.87 -8.99 18.12
N LEU A 54 -8.67 -8.96 17.05
CA LEU A 54 -8.94 -7.75 16.29
C LEU A 54 -10.03 -6.91 16.95
N LYS A 55 -9.68 -5.70 17.37
CA LYS A 55 -10.70 -4.65 17.54
C LYS A 55 -11.00 -4.02 16.18
N THR A 56 -12.26 -3.80 15.88
CA THR A 56 -12.70 -3.22 14.61
C THR A 56 -12.16 -1.79 14.46
N CYS A 57 -11.30 -1.57 13.47
CA CYS A 57 -11.00 -0.23 12.95
C CYS A 57 -12.19 0.29 12.14
N LYS A 58 -12.27 1.61 11.96
CA LYS A 58 -13.20 2.22 11.01
C LYS A 58 -12.41 2.83 9.88
N LEU A 59 -12.89 2.67 8.66
CA LEU A 59 -12.34 3.35 7.49
C LEU A 59 -12.27 4.87 7.68
N THR A 60 -13.20 5.43 8.45
CA THR A 60 -13.27 6.86 8.81
C THR A 60 -12.23 7.31 9.84
N ASP A 61 -11.47 6.40 10.45
CA ASP A 61 -10.40 6.76 11.39
C ASP A 61 -9.23 7.44 10.67
N MET A 62 -9.11 7.25 9.35
CA MET A 62 -8.20 7.99 8.49
C MET A 62 -8.92 8.61 7.31
N GLU A 63 -8.57 9.85 7.01
CA GLU A 63 -9.08 10.58 5.86
C GLU A 63 -7.93 11.23 5.09
N LEU A 64 -8.05 11.24 3.77
CA LEU A 64 -7.33 12.15 2.90
C LEU A 64 -8.17 13.42 2.76
N THR A 65 -7.53 14.55 3.03
CA THR A 65 -8.18 15.87 2.99
C THR A 65 -7.59 16.81 1.94
N TYR A 66 -6.40 16.49 1.43
CA TYR A 66 -5.78 17.28 0.36
C TYR A 66 -4.99 16.39 -0.62
N LEU A 67 -4.87 16.90 -1.84
CA LEU A 67 -4.13 16.30 -2.94
C LEU A 67 -3.49 17.46 -3.72
N ARG A 68 -2.17 17.42 -3.94
CA ARG A 68 -1.44 18.46 -4.63
C ARG A 68 -0.53 17.85 -5.69
N ALA A 69 -0.77 18.20 -6.95
CA ALA A 69 0.21 17.98 -8.01
C ALA A 69 1.52 18.75 -7.69
N LEU A 70 2.64 18.04 -7.69
CA LEU A 70 3.97 18.60 -7.44
C LEU A 70 4.57 19.27 -8.67
N GLU A 71 4.09 18.92 -9.87
CA GLU A 71 4.54 19.49 -11.13
C GLU A 71 3.41 20.20 -11.90
N PRO A 72 3.67 21.40 -12.48
CA PRO A 72 4.92 22.15 -12.38
C PRO A 72 5.15 22.73 -10.97
N ALA A 73 6.41 22.71 -10.50
CA ALA A 73 6.76 23.21 -9.17
C ALA A 73 6.19 24.60 -8.86
N GLY A 74 5.60 24.76 -7.67
CA GLY A 74 5.03 26.04 -7.20
C GLY A 74 3.52 26.22 -7.42
N GLN A 75 2.78 25.19 -7.82
CA GLN A 75 1.32 25.24 -7.78
C GLN A 75 0.80 25.31 -6.33
N PRO A 76 -0.24 26.11 -6.06
CA PRO A 76 -0.88 26.14 -4.74
C PRO A 76 -1.48 24.77 -4.42
N GLN A 77 -1.52 24.40 -3.13
CA GLN A 77 -2.27 23.23 -2.66
C GLN A 77 -3.70 23.31 -3.20
N GLN A 78 -4.13 22.26 -3.89
CA GLN A 78 -5.52 22.14 -4.31
C GLN A 78 -6.24 21.34 -3.21
N PRO A 79 -7.39 21.81 -2.70
CA PRO A 79 -8.24 20.92 -1.92
C PRO A 79 -8.60 19.71 -2.81
N ILE A 80 -8.75 18.53 -2.19
CA ILE A 80 -9.35 17.40 -2.90
C ILE A 80 -10.64 17.91 -3.57
N PRO A 81 -10.84 17.65 -4.87
CA PRO A 81 -12.06 18.04 -5.56
C PRO A 81 -13.28 17.75 -4.67
N PRO A 82 -14.24 18.67 -4.50
CA PRO A 82 -15.35 18.47 -3.56
C PRO A 82 -16.18 17.20 -3.82
N GLU A 83 -16.08 16.66 -5.04
CA GLU A 83 -16.67 15.38 -5.46
C GLU A 83 -15.96 14.14 -4.90
N LEU A 84 -14.72 14.30 -4.41
CA LEU A 84 -13.88 13.25 -3.83
C LEU A 84 -13.69 13.41 -2.31
N ALA A 85 -14.11 14.53 -1.68
CA ALA A 85 -13.79 14.80 -0.28
C ALA A 85 -14.93 14.47 0.71
N PRO A 86 -14.62 13.88 1.88
CA PRO A 86 -13.36 13.24 2.27
C PRO A 86 -13.19 11.84 1.64
N VAL A 87 -11.97 11.46 1.26
CA VAL A 87 -11.64 10.07 0.89
C VAL A 87 -11.19 9.34 2.16
N TYR A 88 -11.86 8.24 2.49
CA TYR A 88 -11.52 7.39 3.62
C TYR A 88 -10.63 6.22 3.19
N ALA A 89 -10.00 5.53 4.15
CA ALA A 89 -9.27 4.30 3.85
C ALA A 89 -10.17 3.28 3.12
N GLU A 90 -9.60 2.53 2.18
CA GLU A 90 -10.35 1.48 1.46
C GLU A 90 -10.57 0.25 2.33
N ALA A 91 -9.51 -0.12 3.03
CA ALA A 91 -9.48 -1.27 3.92
C ALA A 91 -8.69 -0.92 5.18
N CYS A 92 -8.98 -1.64 6.25
CA CYS A 92 -8.21 -1.53 7.47
C CYS A 92 -8.19 -2.87 8.21
N TYR A 93 -7.05 -3.15 8.84
CA TYR A 93 -6.93 -4.16 9.88
C TYR A 93 -6.79 -3.41 11.20
N GLY A 94 -7.79 -3.56 12.08
CA GLY A 94 -7.81 -2.89 13.37
C GLY A 94 -6.89 -3.57 14.37
N PHE A 95 -6.98 -3.18 15.64
CA PHE A 95 -6.00 -3.49 16.69
C PHE A 95 -5.45 -4.92 16.61
N VAL A 96 -4.29 -5.09 15.99
CA VAL A 96 -3.55 -6.35 15.98
C VAL A 96 -2.64 -6.30 17.18
N VAL A 97 -2.78 -7.28 18.07
CA VAL A 97 -1.95 -7.37 19.28
C VAL A 97 -0.50 -7.65 18.88
N GLY A 98 0.44 -6.97 19.54
CA GLY A 98 1.87 -7.14 19.32
C GLY A 98 2.58 -5.84 18.91
N ASN A 99 3.83 -5.98 18.50
CA ASN A 99 4.68 -4.89 18.06
C ASN A 99 4.99 -5.04 16.58
N ASN A 100 4.63 -4.03 15.77
CA ASN A 100 4.95 -4.02 14.35
C ASN A 100 6.46 -3.97 14.08
N SER A 101 7.25 -3.57 15.07
CA SER A 101 8.72 -3.58 14.97
C SER A 101 9.32 -4.99 15.10
N ASP A 102 8.54 -5.95 15.59
CA ASP A 102 8.95 -7.35 15.72
C ASP A 102 8.59 -8.15 14.45
N MET A 103 7.95 -7.50 13.47
CA MET A 103 7.62 -8.10 12.19
C MET A 103 8.87 -8.24 11.32
N ALA A 104 8.90 -9.29 10.50
CA ALA A 104 9.90 -9.44 9.47
C ALA A 104 9.86 -8.23 8.53
N LEU A 105 10.94 -7.45 8.52
CA LEU A 105 11.19 -6.46 7.48
C LEU A 105 11.66 -7.19 6.22
N PRO A 106 11.37 -6.65 5.03
CA PRO A 106 11.91 -7.20 3.80
C PRO A 106 13.43 -7.09 3.78
N ILE A 107 14.07 -8.10 3.23
CA ILE A 107 15.51 -8.18 2.95
C ILE A 107 15.78 -7.47 1.63
N ASP A 108 15.11 -7.90 0.56
CA ASP A 108 15.31 -7.36 -0.79
C ASP A 108 14.45 -6.12 -1.04
N ASN A 109 13.30 -6.04 -0.38
CA ASN A 109 12.39 -4.89 -0.40
C ASN A 109 11.90 -4.51 -1.81
N LEU A 110 11.78 -5.53 -2.66
CA LEU A 110 11.26 -5.43 -4.03
C LEU A 110 9.80 -5.91 -4.14
N GLY A 111 9.20 -6.38 -3.04
CA GLY A 111 7.81 -6.85 -3.04
C GLY A 111 7.63 -8.33 -3.38
N LEU A 112 8.73 -9.09 -3.39
CA LEU A 112 8.75 -10.52 -3.71
C LEU A 112 7.99 -11.37 -2.67
N ASP A 113 7.45 -12.51 -3.09
CA ASP A 113 6.85 -13.48 -2.18
C ASP A 113 7.82 -13.89 -1.07
N ASN A 114 7.29 -14.03 0.14
CA ASN A 114 7.99 -14.33 1.38
C ASN A 114 9.04 -13.29 1.81
N ASP A 115 9.13 -12.12 1.15
CA ASP A 115 10.05 -11.04 1.51
C ASP A 115 9.39 -9.98 2.43
N GLY A 116 9.48 -10.22 3.74
CA GLY A 116 8.89 -9.35 4.75
C GLY A 116 7.41 -9.65 5.05
N TRP A 117 6.87 -9.01 6.09
CA TRP A 117 5.58 -9.39 6.65
C TRP A 117 4.38 -9.12 5.73
N PHE A 118 4.44 -8.05 4.93
CA PHE A 118 3.37 -7.71 3.98
C PHE A 118 3.37 -8.61 2.74
N ASN A 119 4.49 -9.29 2.43
CA ASN A 119 4.62 -10.14 1.24
C ASN A 119 4.60 -11.64 1.56
N LYS A 120 4.15 -12.04 2.76
CA LYS A 120 4.09 -13.46 3.12
C LYS A 120 2.73 -13.83 3.71
N PRO A 121 2.33 -15.10 3.63
CA PRO A 121 1.18 -15.62 4.35
C PRO A 121 1.26 -15.35 5.86
N THR A 122 0.16 -14.91 6.47
CA THR A 122 0.08 -14.67 7.92
C THR A 122 -1.27 -15.14 8.48
N GLY A 123 -1.48 -15.00 9.79
CA GLY A 123 -2.81 -15.16 10.38
C GLY A 123 -3.84 -14.11 9.94
N LEU A 124 -3.42 -13.04 9.26
CA LEU A 124 -4.29 -11.94 8.79
C LEU A 124 -4.62 -12.02 7.29
N TRP A 125 -3.76 -12.63 6.48
CA TRP A 125 -3.90 -12.71 5.02
C TRP A 125 -3.27 -13.97 4.46
N ALA A 126 -3.83 -14.46 3.35
CA ALA A 126 -3.41 -15.72 2.74
C ALA A 126 -2.13 -15.54 1.93
N ASP A 127 -2.12 -14.57 1.02
CA ASP A 127 -1.08 -14.44 -0.02
C ASP A 127 -0.43 -13.04 0.01
N GLY A 128 -0.48 -12.35 1.15
CA GLY A 128 0.05 -10.98 1.34
C GLY A 128 -0.98 -9.96 1.78
N ALA A 129 -0.53 -8.80 2.25
CA ALA A 129 -1.40 -7.84 2.92
C ALA A 129 -2.47 -7.27 2.00
N PHE A 130 -3.71 -7.22 2.49
CA PHE A 130 -4.90 -6.72 1.80
C PHE A 130 -5.34 -7.55 0.58
N ASP A 131 -4.98 -8.85 0.54
CA ASP A 131 -5.25 -9.80 -0.56
C ASP A 131 -5.01 -9.17 -1.95
N PRO A 132 -3.75 -8.82 -2.24
CA PRO A 132 -3.37 -8.14 -3.46
C PRO A 132 -3.53 -9.03 -4.70
N GLU A 133 -3.74 -8.44 -5.88
CA GLU A 133 -3.59 -9.15 -7.15
C GLU A 133 -2.11 -9.47 -7.39
N LEU A 134 -1.70 -10.72 -7.20
CA LEU A 134 -0.29 -11.13 -7.25
C LEU A 134 0.39 -10.78 -8.60
N LEU A 135 1.71 -10.62 -8.56
CA LEU A 135 2.59 -10.16 -9.64
C LEU A 135 3.67 -11.22 -9.94
N ASP A 136 4.36 -11.05 -11.06
CA ASP A 136 5.54 -11.82 -11.48
C ASP A 136 6.71 -10.83 -11.55
N LEU A 137 7.23 -10.45 -10.37
CA LEU A 137 8.24 -9.39 -10.22
C LEU A 137 9.66 -9.91 -10.43
N ASP A 138 9.91 -11.20 -10.20
CA ASP A 138 11.20 -11.84 -10.42
C ASP A 138 11.35 -12.46 -11.83
N GLU A 139 10.32 -12.33 -12.68
CA GLU A 139 10.26 -12.82 -14.05
C GLU A 139 10.46 -14.35 -14.19
N ASP A 140 10.15 -15.12 -13.14
CA ASP A 140 10.26 -16.59 -13.16
C ASP A 140 9.06 -17.28 -13.85
N GLY A 141 8.00 -16.51 -14.14
CA GLY A 141 6.77 -16.96 -14.79
C GLY A 141 5.69 -17.46 -13.83
N GLN A 142 5.90 -17.34 -12.51
CA GLN A 142 4.88 -17.47 -11.47
C GLN A 142 4.29 -16.10 -11.15
N ILE A 143 2.99 -16.09 -10.83
CA ILE A 143 2.29 -14.88 -10.41
C ILE A 143 1.96 -15.07 -8.93
N ASP A 144 2.97 -14.90 -8.07
CA ASP A 144 2.89 -15.13 -6.63
C ASP A 144 3.43 -13.96 -5.78
N ASP A 145 3.96 -12.89 -6.39
CA ASP A 145 4.52 -11.75 -5.66
C ASP A 145 3.44 -10.75 -5.20
N PRO A 146 3.33 -10.43 -3.90
CA PRO A 146 2.31 -9.50 -3.41
C PRO A 146 2.60 -8.03 -3.76
N GLY A 147 3.88 -7.68 -3.93
CA GLY A 147 4.33 -6.38 -4.42
C GLY A 147 4.48 -5.27 -3.39
N TRP A 148 4.49 -5.56 -2.09
CA TRP A 148 4.63 -4.53 -1.06
C TRP A 148 6.09 -4.16 -0.77
N VAL A 149 6.40 -2.87 -0.92
CA VAL A 149 7.68 -2.26 -0.60
C VAL A 149 7.57 -1.48 0.71
N TYR A 150 8.47 -1.78 1.65
CA TYR A 150 8.64 -1.03 2.88
C TYR A 150 9.35 0.29 2.60
N MET A 151 8.68 1.41 2.87
CA MET A 151 9.21 2.75 2.59
C MET A 151 9.98 3.34 3.76
N GLY A 152 9.70 2.89 4.99
CA GLY A 152 10.35 3.40 6.19
C GLY A 152 9.41 3.61 7.37
N LYS A 153 9.93 4.28 8.40
CA LYS A 153 9.26 4.42 9.70
C LYS A 153 9.67 5.69 10.43
N ASP A 154 8.73 6.27 11.18
CA ASP A 154 8.92 7.37 12.13
C ASP A 154 8.74 6.84 13.56
N GLU A 155 9.77 6.94 14.38
CA GLU A 155 9.78 6.54 15.80
C GLU A 155 9.74 7.73 16.77
N GLY A 156 9.51 8.95 16.26
CA GLY A 156 9.35 10.18 17.03
C GLY A 156 10.42 11.23 16.77
N ASP A 157 11.55 10.81 16.19
CA ASP A 157 12.66 11.66 15.77
C ASP A 157 12.62 11.99 14.26
N GLY A 158 11.45 11.79 13.64
CA GLY A 158 11.21 11.98 12.21
C GLY A 158 11.30 10.68 11.42
N PHE A 159 10.75 10.71 10.22
CA PHE A 159 10.73 9.56 9.33
C PHE A 159 12.13 9.18 8.87
N LYS A 160 12.39 7.88 8.83
CA LYS A 160 13.62 7.28 8.32
C LYS A 160 13.25 6.41 7.14
N GLY A 161 13.71 6.80 5.96
CA GLY A 161 13.50 6.04 4.74
C GLY A 161 14.22 4.70 4.82
N ALA A 162 13.54 3.65 4.36
CA ALA A 162 14.11 2.33 4.19
C ALA A 162 15.05 2.29 2.98
N THR A 163 15.74 1.16 2.84
CA THR A 163 16.66 0.89 1.74
C THR A 163 16.12 -0.29 0.91
N ILE A 164 16.26 -0.19 -0.40
CA ILE A 164 16.26 -1.32 -1.33
C ILE A 164 17.74 -1.63 -1.57
N PRO A 165 18.26 -2.76 -1.08
CA PRO A 165 19.66 -3.11 -1.27
C PRO A 165 19.96 -3.35 -2.75
N ASP A 166 21.25 -3.35 -3.06
CA ASP A 166 21.74 -3.78 -4.37
C ASP A 166 21.40 -5.26 -4.61
N PRO A 167 20.65 -5.60 -5.68
CA PRO A 167 20.33 -7.00 -6.01
C PRO A 167 21.56 -7.81 -6.45
N ASP A 168 22.63 -7.16 -6.91
CA ASP A 168 23.90 -7.82 -7.28
C ASP A 168 25.10 -7.09 -6.66
N PRO A 169 25.39 -7.30 -5.37
CA PRO A 169 26.47 -6.61 -4.66
C PRO A 169 27.87 -7.03 -5.15
N ASP A 170 27.97 -8.03 -6.04
CA ASP A 170 29.22 -8.49 -6.64
C ASP A 170 29.52 -7.79 -7.98
N ASP A 171 28.58 -7.00 -8.53
CA ASP A 171 28.83 -6.10 -9.67
C ASP A 171 29.51 -4.78 -9.20
N ASP A 172 30.27 -4.14 -10.09
CA ASP A 172 30.97 -2.87 -9.82
C ASP A 172 30.02 -1.65 -9.83
N VAL A 173 28.70 -1.87 -9.91
CA VAL A 173 27.66 -0.84 -10.02
C VAL A 173 26.74 -0.89 -8.79
N ASP A 174 26.97 0.02 -7.83
CA ASP A 174 26.12 0.18 -6.66
C ASP A 174 24.72 0.67 -7.06
N GLN A 175 23.73 -0.20 -6.91
CA GLN A 175 22.32 0.03 -7.20
C GLN A 175 21.47 0.19 -5.94
N GLU A 176 22.06 0.47 -4.77
CA GLU A 176 21.31 0.73 -3.55
C GLU A 176 20.40 1.97 -3.69
N TYR A 177 19.11 1.81 -3.42
CA TYR A 177 18.16 2.91 -3.35
C TYR A 177 17.69 3.18 -1.92
N LYS A 178 17.85 4.42 -1.46
CA LYS A 178 17.34 4.86 -0.16
C LYS A 178 16.18 5.84 -0.32
N PHE A 179 15.06 5.53 0.32
CA PHE A 179 13.93 6.46 0.44
C PHE A 179 14.33 7.72 1.22
N VAL A 180 13.79 8.87 0.82
CA VAL A 180 14.10 10.15 1.47
C VAL A 180 13.44 10.25 2.85
N ASP A 181 14.16 10.81 3.83
CA ASP A 181 13.68 10.98 5.21
C ASP A 181 12.47 11.94 5.31
N ASP A 182 12.17 12.73 4.27
CA ASP A 182 10.99 13.62 4.20
C ASP A 182 9.81 13.03 3.40
N LEU A 183 9.91 11.76 2.97
CA LEU A 183 8.88 11.04 2.23
C LEU A 183 7.54 11.02 2.97
N PHE A 184 7.61 10.88 4.30
CA PHE A 184 6.45 10.90 5.16
C PHE A 184 6.66 11.91 6.28
N SER A 185 5.62 12.66 6.61
CA SER A 185 5.61 13.52 7.78
C SER A 185 4.28 13.44 8.49
N CYS A 186 4.35 13.50 9.81
CA CYS A 186 3.17 13.45 10.65
C CYS A 186 3.27 14.51 11.74
N SER A 187 2.17 15.21 11.97
CA SER A 187 2.08 16.21 13.01
C SER A 187 0.82 16.10 13.84
N SER A 188 0.92 16.48 15.11
CA SER A 188 -0.24 16.63 15.98
C SER A 188 -0.18 17.96 16.71
N THR A 189 -1.33 18.40 17.21
CA THR A 189 -1.45 19.62 18.00
C THR A 189 -2.23 19.33 19.28
N VAL A 190 -1.59 19.55 20.42
CA VAL A 190 -2.24 19.54 21.74
C VAL A 190 -1.97 20.86 22.43
N ASP A 191 -3.03 21.51 22.90
CA ASP A 191 -2.96 22.79 23.62
C ASP A 191 -2.16 23.89 22.88
N GLY A 192 -2.20 23.87 21.54
CA GLY A 192 -1.49 24.82 20.69
C GLY A 192 0.00 24.52 20.47
N THR A 193 0.52 23.42 21.03
CA THR A 193 1.88 22.94 20.78
C THR A 193 1.88 21.96 19.61
N TYR A 194 2.69 22.27 18.59
CA TYR A 194 2.90 21.43 17.42
C TYR A 194 4.01 20.42 17.69
N GLY A 195 3.79 19.16 17.38
CA GLY A 195 4.77 18.08 17.56
C GLY A 195 4.67 17.01 16.49
N THR A 196 5.58 16.02 16.54
CA THR A 196 5.47 14.78 15.75
C THR A 196 4.26 13.97 16.22
N CYS A 197 3.79 13.00 15.44
CA CYS A 197 2.62 12.20 15.84
C CYS A 197 2.89 11.18 16.95
N VAL A 198 4.16 10.91 17.28
CA VAL A 198 4.52 10.03 18.38
C VAL A 198 4.11 10.65 19.71
N ASN A 199 3.50 9.84 20.57
CA ASN A 199 2.76 10.17 21.80
C ASN A 199 1.37 10.76 21.59
N PHE A 200 0.92 10.95 20.35
CA PHE A 200 -0.43 11.46 20.06
C PHE A 200 -1.33 10.36 19.54
N ILE A 201 -2.63 10.59 19.58
CA ILE A 201 -3.69 9.63 19.24
C ILE A 201 -4.41 10.05 17.95
N SER A 202 -4.33 11.33 17.61
CA SER A 202 -4.89 11.93 16.42
C SER A 202 -3.93 12.99 15.88
N GLY A 203 -4.05 13.32 14.59
CA GLY A 203 -3.15 14.27 13.96
C GLY A 203 -3.38 14.39 12.45
N PHE A 204 -2.37 14.94 11.80
CA PHE A 204 -2.27 15.13 10.37
C PHE A 204 -1.10 14.32 9.84
N TRP A 205 -1.26 13.76 8.66
CA TRP A 205 -0.22 13.00 7.97
C TRP A 205 -0.08 13.49 6.55
N LYS A 206 1.10 13.25 5.98
CA LYS A 206 1.46 13.67 4.63
C LYS A 206 2.47 12.70 4.03
N PHE A 207 2.15 12.28 2.81
CA PHE A 207 3.07 11.62 1.90
C PHE A 207 3.57 12.61 0.85
N THR A 208 4.88 12.80 0.80
CA THR A 208 5.56 13.67 -0.15
C THR A 208 6.50 12.79 -0.99
N PRO A 209 6.07 12.29 -2.17
CA PRO A 209 6.96 11.52 -3.02
C PRO A 209 8.15 12.38 -3.46
N PRO A 210 9.33 11.79 -3.73
CA PRO A 210 10.51 12.54 -4.17
C PRO A 210 10.19 13.33 -5.45
N SER A 211 10.76 14.53 -5.61
CA SER A 211 10.47 15.43 -6.74
C SER A 211 10.95 14.86 -8.09
N THR A 212 12.09 14.16 -8.11
CA THR A 212 12.58 13.37 -9.26
C THR A 212 12.23 11.90 -9.09
N GLN A 213 11.82 11.21 -10.16
CA GLN A 213 11.76 9.75 -10.11
C GLN A 213 13.23 9.33 -10.20
N PRO A 214 13.82 8.74 -9.15
CA PRO A 214 15.16 8.22 -9.28
C PRO A 214 15.08 7.14 -10.35
N GLU A 215 15.81 7.31 -11.45
CA GLU A 215 15.88 6.32 -12.54
C GLU A 215 16.17 4.94 -11.95
N LEU A 216 17.05 4.89 -10.95
CA LEU A 216 17.34 3.71 -10.15
C LEU A 216 16.10 3.04 -9.51
N LEU A 217 15.17 3.80 -8.94
CA LEU A 217 13.96 3.22 -8.34
C LEU A 217 13.01 2.67 -9.41
N ILE A 218 12.96 3.32 -10.58
CA ILE A 218 12.18 2.82 -11.72
C ILE A 218 12.80 1.52 -12.26
N ASP A 219 14.12 1.48 -12.35
CA ASP A 219 14.86 0.33 -12.84
C ASP A 219 14.73 -0.86 -11.88
N LEU A 220 14.80 -0.62 -10.56
CA LEU A 220 14.62 -1.64 -9.52
C LEU A 220 13.18 -2.17 -9.44
N LEU A 221 12.17 -1.31 -9.67
CA LEU A 221 10.75 -1.68 -9.58
C LEU A 221 10.09 -1.93 -10.96
N GLY A 222 10.86 -2.11 -12.03
CA GLY A 222 10.30 -2.50 -13.32
C GLY A 222 9.39 -1.49 -14.03
N GLY A 223 9.45 -0.19 -13.70
CA GLY A 223 8.88 0.87 -14.56
C GLY A 223 7.70 1.68 -14.01
N SER A 224 7.11 1.31 -12.87
CA SER A 224 5.87 1.92 -12.38
C SER A 224 5.94 2.39 -10.94
N PHE A 225 5.03 3.29 -10.55
CA PHE A 225 4.98 3.90 -9.22
C PHE A 225 3.64 3.58 -8.56
N PHE A 226 3.72 3.31 -7.27
CA PHE A 226 2.78 2.55 -6.44
C PHE A 226 1.27 2.76 -6.71
N ASP A 227 0.44 1.70 -6.72
CA ASP A 227 -1.03 1.79 -6.84
C ASP A 227 -1.75 1.86 -5.48
N GLN A 228 -1.12 1.33 -4.43
CA GLN A 228 -1.65 1.33 -3.06
C GLN A 228 -0.62 1.83 -2.06
N VAL A 229 -1.11 2.38 -0.96
CA VAL A 229 -0.31 2.86 0.17
C VAL A 229 -0.95 2.40 1.47
N ALA A 230 -0.16 1.71 2.29
CA ALA A 230 -0.57 1.27 3.61
C ALA A 230 0.20 2.02 4.70
N VAL A 231 -0.53 2.50 5.70
CA VAL A 231 0.02 3.18 6.88
C VAL A 231 -0.25 2.33 8.11
N VAL A 232 0.80 2.00 8.84
CA VAL A 232 0.72 1.22 10.09
C VAL A 232 0.94 2.16 11.27
N PHE A 233 0.00 2.17 12.20
CA PHE A 233 0.05 2.97 13.42
C PHE A 233 0.21 2.08 14.63
N LYS A 234 1.36 2.15 15.29
CA LYS A 234 1.65 1.35 16.48
C LYS A 234 1.50 2.19 17.74
N GLY A 235 0.72 1.71 18.71
CA GLY A 235 0.60 2.33 20.03
C GLY A 235 0.09 1.35 21.08
N GLY A 236 0.47 1.56 22.34
CA GLY A 236 0.11 0.63 23.42
C GLY A 236 0.49 -0.81 23.07
N ASN A 237 -0.46 -1.74 23.18
CA ASN A 237 -0.18 -3.18 23.01
C ASN A 237 -0.43 -3.72 21.61
N GLY A 238 -0.80 -2.87 20.65
CA GLY A 238 -1.10 -3.31 19.30
C GLY A 238 -0.86 -2.23 18.27
N PHE A 239 -1.25 -2.50 17.03
CA PHE A 239 -1.17 -1.57 15.92
C PHE A 239 -2.42 -1.68 15.05
N ALA A 240 -2.66 -0.67 14.23
CA ALA A 240 -3.71 -0.68 13.21
C ALA A 240 -3.08 -0.38 11.85
N ILE A 241 -3.62 -1.00 10.80
CA ILE A 241 -3.16 -0.85 9.42
C ILE A 241 -4.32 -0.26 8.61
N TYR A 242 -4.04 0.77 7.82
CA TYR A 242 -5.00 1.39 6.92
C TYR A 242 -4.42 1.42 5.51
N ASN A 243 -5.21 1.02 4.53
CA ASN A 243 -4.82 1.00 3.13
C ASN A 243 -5.61 2.02 2.32
N PHE A 244 -4.95 2.66 1.37
CA PHE A 244 -5.50 3.58 0.38
C PHE A 244 -5.08 3.12 -1.00
N THR A 245 -5.97 3.23 -1.99
CA THR A 245 -5.60 3.02 -3.39
C THR A 245 -5.68 4.34 -4.15
N LEU A 246 -4.77 4.52 -5.13
CA LEU A 246 -4.79 5.72 -5.98
C LEU A 246 -6.09 5.85 -6.78
N SER A 247 -6.76 4.72 -7.06
CA SER A 247 -8.06 4.70 -7.71
C SER A 247 -9.13 5.46 -6.92
N GLN A 248 -9.06 5.46 -5.58
CA GLN A 248 -9.96 6.24 -4.71
C GLN A 248 -9.79 7.75 -4.90
N LEU A 249 -8.62 8.18 -5.37
CA LEU A 249 -8.31 9.58 -5.68
C LEU A 249 -8.70 9.96 -7.11
N GLY A 250 -9.27 9.02 -7.89
CA GLY A 250 -9.54 9.22 -9.31
C GLY A 250 -8.26 9.41 -10.14
N LEU A 251 -7.13 8.92 -9.64
CA LEU A 251 -5.84 8.95 -10.31
C LEU A 251 -5.59 7.58 -10.95
N ASP A 252 -5.07 7.62 -12.18
CA ASP A 252 -4.47 6.44 -12.78
C ASP A 252 -3.19 6.05 -12.00
N PRO A 253 -2.76 4.78 -12.02
CA PRO A 253 -1.46 4.39 -11.49
C PRO A 253 -0.36 5.30 -12.02
N ILE A 254 0.56 5.74 -11.17
CA ILE A 254 1.59 6.70 -11.55
C ILE A 254 2.64 5.95 -12.38
N LEU A 255 2.77 6.27 -13.66
CA LEU A 255 3.79 5.69 -14.52
C LEU A 255 5.09 6.52 -14.49
N ALA A 256 6.17 5.95 -15.01
CA ALA A 256 7.39 6.71 -15.30
C ALA A 256 7.05 7.95 -16.16
N GLY A 257 7.36 9.14 -15.64
CA GLY A 257 7.11 10.44 -16.28
C GLY A 257 5.80 11.15 -15.91
N ASP A 258 4.94 10.56 -15.05
CA ASP A 258 3.66 11.16 -14.67
C ASP A 258 3.76 12.29 -13.63
N ILE A 259 2.67 13.08 -13.55
CA ILE A 259 2.51 14.14 -12.55
C ILE A 259 2.46 13.49 -11.17
N LYS A 260 3.37 13.92 -10.29
CA LYS A 260 3.43 13.42 -8.92
C LYS A 260 2.43 14.13 -8.05
N TYR A 261 1.83 13.39 -7.13
CA TYR A 261 0.87 13.94 -6.19
C TYR A 261 1.40 13.79 -4.77
N GLU A 262 1.52 14.90 -4.07
CA GLU A 262 1.57 14.92 -2.61
C GLU A 262 0.13 14.80 -2.09
N PHE A 263 -0.07 13.96 -1.08
CA PHE A 263 -1.38 13.81 -0.46
C PHE A 263 -1.25 13.62 1.04
N GLY A 264 -2.36 13.81 1.73
CA GLY A 264 -2.45 13.55 3.14
C GLY A 264 -3.78 13.98 3.71
N GLY A 265 -3.89 13.88 5.03
CA GLY A 265 -5.09 14.32 5.71
C GLY A 265 -5.00 14.09 7.20
N LYS A 266 -6.05 13.55 7.79
CA LYS A 266 -6.17 13.40 9.24
C LYS A 266 -6.32 11.95 9.65
N PHE A 267 -5.96 11.66 10.89
CA PHE A 267 -6.29 10.41 11.55
C PHE A 267 -6.79 10.66 12.98
N ASP A 268 -7.65 9.78 13.47
CA ASP A 268 -8.08 9.68 14.87
C ASP A 268 -8.20 8.20 15.26
N LEU A 269 -7.23 7.74 16.06
CA LEU A 269 -7.11 6.35 16.49
C LEU A 269 -7.56 6.15 17.93
N SER A 270 -8.27 7.12 18.52
CA SER A 270 -8.68 7.10 19.93
C SER A 270 -9.53 5.89 20.31
N LYS A 271 -10.19 5.26 19.34
CA LYS A 271 -11.02 4.08 19.54
C LYS A 271 -10.44 2.80 18.97
N THR A 272 -9.28 2.89 18.30
CA THR A 272 -8.71 1.78 17.55
C THR A 272 -7.43 1.29 18.20
N VAL A 273 -6.51 2.20 18.58
CA VAL A 273 -5.24 1.82 19.20
C VAL A 273 -5.32 2.04 20.71
N VAL A 274 -5.28 0.95 21.47
CA VAL A 274 -5.49 0.94 22.93
C VAL A 274 -4.33 0.30 23.72
N ASN A 275 -4.27 0.59 25.01
CA ASN A 275 -3.37 -0.06 25.97
C ASN A 275 -4.03 -1.26 26.68
N THR A 276 -3.33 -1.91 27.61
CA THR A 276 -3.82 -3.07 28.38
C THR A 276 -5.11 -2.80 29.17
N GLY A 277 -5.43 -1.53 29.43
CA GLY A 277 -6.64 -1.11 30.14
C GLY A 277 -7.79 -0.67 29.23
N ASP A 278 -7.72 -0.99 27.93
CA ASP A 278 -8.68 -0.55 26.90
C ASP A 278 -8.82 0.97 26.77
N GLN A 279 -7.81 1.71 27.22
CA GLN A 279 -7.75 3.16 27.06
C GLN A 279 -6.95 3.50 25.80
N SER A 280 -7.31 4.60 25.15
CA SER A 280 -6.59 5.13 23.99
C SER A 280 -5.09 5.25 24.28
N ALA A 281 -4.26 4.76 23.37
CA ALA A 281 -2.82 4.79 23.52
C ALA A 281 -2.18 5.75 22.51
N GLY A 282 -1.25 6.58 23.00
CA GLY A 282 -0.40 7.37 22.12
C GLY A 282 0.43 6.48 21.19
N LEU A 283 0.70 6.99 20.00
CA LEU A 283 1.53 6.29 19.02
C LEU A 283 2.97 6.20 19.51
N SER A 284 3.61 5.08 19.24
CA SER A 284 5.04 4.84 19.47
C SER A 284 5.83 4.87 18.17
N ASN A 285 5.21 4.46 17.06
CA ASN A 285 5.78 4.63 15.73
C ASN A 285 4.69 4.62 14.66
N ILE A 286 5.07 5.07 13.46
CA ILE A 286 4.28 4.99 12.24
C ILE A 286 5.18 4.43 11.14
N SER A 287 4.73 3.42 10.41
CA SER A 287 5.46 2.93 9.24
C SER A 287 4.63 3.02 7.96
N LEU A 288 5.33 3.19 6.85
CA LEU A 288 4.74 3.35 5.54
C LEU A 288 5.17 2.20 4.62
N TRP A 289 4.19 1.69 3.88
CA TRP A 289 4.36 0.68 2.85
C TRP A 289 3.64 1.16 1.60
N ALA A 290 4.13 0.78 0.44
CA ALA A 290 3.42 0.99 -0.80
C ALA A 290 3.57 -0.20 -1.71
N ARG A 291 2.62 -0.36 -2.62
CA ARG A 291 2.51 -1.54 -3.46
C ARG A 291 2.84 -1.23 -4.90
N ASP A 292 3.69 -2.03 -5.53
CA ASP A 292 3.97 -1.94 -6.96
C ASP A 292 2.68 -2.17 -7.77
N PRO A 293 2.28 -1.28 -8.69
CA PRO A 293 1.07 -1.44 -9.47
C PRO A 293 1.04 -2.71 -10.31
N PHE A 294 -0.10 -3.39 -10.28
CA PHE A 294 -0.45 -4.31 -11.36
C PHE A 294 -0.73 -3.51 -12.64
N LEU A 295 0.22 -3.51 -13.57
CA LEU A 295 -0.06 -3.12 -14.94
C LEU A 295 -0.48 -4.36 -15.73
N PRO A 296 -1.76 -4.52 -16.11
CA PRO A 296 -2.11 -5.57 -17.05
C PRO A 296 -1.31 -5.31 -18.31
N THR A 297 -0.44 -6.26 -18.69
CA THR A 297 0.31 -6.17 -19.93
C THR A 297 -0.69 -5.89 -21.05
N GLN A 298 -0.62 -4.70 -21.63
CA GLN A 298 -1.34 -4.38 -22.86
C GLN A 298 -0.68 -5.20 -23.96
N VAL A 299 -1.03 -6.48 -24.02
CA VAL A 299 -0.73 -7.31 -25.17
C VAL A 299 -1.47 -6.65 -26.32
N SER A 300 -0.71 -5.95 -27.18
CA SER A 300 -1.22 -5.42 -28.44
C SER A 300 -2.00 -6.56 -29.09
N GLU A 301 -3.32 -6.38 -29.24
CA GLU A 301 -4.22 -7.42 -29.72
C GLU A 301 -3.52 -8.14 -30.88
N PRO A 302 -3.28 -9.46 -30.78
CA PRO A 302 -2.43 -10.10 -31.77
C PRO A 302 -3.10 -9.90 -33.12
N GLY A 303 -2.30 -9.83 -34.19
CA GLY A 303 -2.73 -9.46 -35.54
C GLY A 303 -3.84 -10.31 -36.18
N TYR A 304 -4.66 -11.03 -35.41
CA TYR A 304 -5.90 -11.70 -35.76
C TYR A 304 -6.85 -10.83 -36.59
N LEU A 305 -6.98 -9.52 -36.32
CA LEU A 305 -7.76 -8.64 -37.21
C LEU A 305 -7.10 -8.47 -38.58
N ALA A 306 -5.77 -8.39 -38.64
CA ALA A 306 -5.02 -8.37 -39.89
C ALA A 306 -5.08 -9.73 -40.62
N LEU A 307 -4.97 -10.85 -39.89
CA LEU A 307 -5.11 -12.20 -40.43
C LEU A 307 -6.53 -12.49 -40.92
N LEU A 308 -7.56 -12.04 -40.19
CA LEU A 308 -8.95 -12.08 -40.61
C LEU A 308 -9.16 -11.23 -41.86
N GLY A 309 -8.57 -10.02 -41.90
CA GLY A 309 -8.56 -9.15 -43.07
C GLY A 309 -7.94 -9.81 -44.30
N ILE A 310 -6.78 -10.45 -44.14
CA ILE A 310 -6.09 -11.19 -45.22
C ILE A 310 -6.92 -12.41 -45.65
N ALA A 311 -7.52 -13.15 -44.71
CA ALA A 311 -8.36 -14.31 -45.01
C ALA A 311 -9.62 -13.89 -45.81
N LEU A 312 -10.27 -12.79 -45.43
CA LEU A 312 -11.42 -12.25 -46.15
C LEU A 312 -11.05 -11.75 -47.55
N LEU A 313 -9.89 -11.10 -47.71
CA LEU A 313 -9.34 -10.69 -49.00
C LEU A 313 -9.05 -11.89 -49.91
N ALA A 314 -8.47 -12.97 -49.37
CA ALA A 314 -8.22 -14.20 -50.10
C ALA A 314 -9.53 -14.88 -50.56
N LEU A 315 -10.55 -14.92 -49.69
CA LEU A 315 -11.88 -15.45 -50.03
C LEU A 315 -12.59 -14.60 -51.09
N TYR A 316 -12.51 -13.27 -50.99
CA TYR A 316 -13.07 -12.35 -51.97
C TYR A 316 -12.42 -12.53 -53.34
N ARG A 317 -11.09 -12.60 -53.39
CA ARG A 317 -10.32 -12.79 -54.64
C ARG A 317 -10.63 -14.15 -55.28
N ARG A 318 -10.78 -15.21 -54.47
CA ARG A 318 -11.20 -16.54 -54.95
C ARG A 318 -12.62 -16.53 -55.51
N ARG A 319 -13.52 -15.71 -54.97
CA ARG A 319 -14.91 -15.56 -55.48
C ARG A 319 -14.97 -14.78 -56.78
N GLN A 320 -14.14 -13.74 -56.94
CA GLN A 320 -13.99 -12.98 -58.19
C GLN A 320 -13.45 -13.86 -59.33
N LEU A 321 -12.45 -14.70 -59.08
CA LEU A 321 -11.87 -15.61 -60.08
C LEU A 321 -12.77 -16.77 -60.52
N ARG A 322 -13.88 -17.02 -59.80
CA ARG A 322 -14.86 -18.08 -60.11
C ARG A 322 -16.09 -17.58 -60.87
N ARG A 323 -16.20 -16.27 -61.11
CA ARG A 323 -17.22 -15.66 -61.98
C ARG A 323 -16.62 -15.38 -63.35
#